data_AF-A0A7Y2VJB4-F1
#
_entry.id   AF-A0A7Y2VJB4-F1
#
_cell.length_a   1.000
_cell.length_b   1.000
_cell.length_c   1.000
_cell.angle_alpha   90.00
_cell.angle_beta   90.00
_cell.angle_gamma   90.00
#
_symmetry.space_group_name_H-M   'P 1'
#
loop_
_entity.id
_entity.type
_entity.pdbx_description
1 polymer ?
#
loop_
_entity_poly.entity_id
_entity_poly.type
_entity_poly.pdbx_seq_one_letter_code
_entity_poly.pdbx_strand_id
1 'polypeptide(L)'
;MSMQLLIVAHMPSPNMASLVQAVAEGAGDPAAGDVAVRVSPALETKPEDVLTADGLLLGTTENFGYMSGGLKDFFDRIYYPCLERTESLPYALFIRAGNDGRGARSGVERIVKGLGWKAV
;
A
#
# COMPACT_ATOMS: atom_id res chain seq x y z
N MET A 1 -17.59 -4.00 14.43
CA MET A 1 -17.20 -3.34 13.17
C MET A 1 -16.03 -4.12 12.64
N SER A 2 -16.06 -4.54 11.38
CA SER A 2 -14.95 -5.27 10.74
C SER A 2 -13.77 -4.31 10.50
N MET A 3 -12.55 -4.81 10.66
CA MET A 3 -11.35 -4.02 10.37
C MET A 3 -11.27 -3.71 8.87
N GLN A 4 -11.03 -2.45 8.52
CA GLN A 4 -10.90 -2.00 7.14
C GLN A 4 -9.44 -2.10 6.69
N LEU A 5 -9.14 -3.06 5.82
CA LEU A 5 -7.83 -3.19 5.20
C LEU A 5 -7.85 -2.57 3.80
N LEU A 6 -7.04 -1.53 3.60
CA LEU A 6 -6.92 -0.86 2.31
C LEU A 6 -5.68 -1.36 1.55
N ILE A 7 -5.90 -1.97 0.40
CA ILE A 7 -4.82 -2.36 -0.53
C ILE A 7 -4.66 -1.24 -1.56
N VAL A 8 -3.57 -0.48 -1.48
CA VAL A 8 -3.25 0.58 -2.44
C VAL A 8 -2.18 0.07 -3.39
N ALA A 9 -2.50 -0.06 -4.68
CA ALA A 9 -1.58 -0.62 -5.64
C ALA A 9 -1.56 0.13 -6.98
N HIS A 10 -0.38 0.28 -7.56
CA HIS A 10 -0.23 0.64 -8.96
C HIS A 10 -0.01 -0.64 -9.78
N MET A 11 -0.95 -0.95 -10.68
CA MET A 11 -1.01 -2.22 -11.43
C MET A 11 -0.80 -2.02 -12.94
N PRO A 12 0.41 -1.61 -13.39
CA PRO A 12 0.65 -1.31 -14.81
C PRO A 12 0.77 -2.55 -15.70
N SER A 13 0.62 -3.76 -15.15
CA SER A 13 0.78 -5.02 -15.89
C SER A 13 -0.13 -6.13 -15.35
N PRO A 14 -0.46 -7.15 -16.18
CA PRO A 14 -1.25 -8.30 -15.74
C PRO A 14 -0.62 -9.07 -14.57
N ASN A 15 0.71 -9.16 -14.52
CA ASN A 15 1.42 -9.82 -13.43
C ASN A 15 1.24 -9.11 -12.09
N MET A 16 1.26 -7.77 -12.10
CA MET A 16 1.01 -6.99 -10.89
C MET A 16 -0.45 -7.08 -10.48
N ALA A 17 -1.39 -7.07 -11.43
CA ALA A 17 -2.81 -7.26 -11.15
C ALA A 17 -3.09 -8.64 -10.52
N SER A 18 -2.47 -9.70 -11.04
CA SER A 18 -2.59 -11.06 -10.49
C SER A 18 -2.01 -11.15 -9.07
N LEU A 19 -0.90 -10.46 -8.80
CA LEU A 19 -0.32 -10.40 -7.46
C LEU A 19 -1.25 -9.67 -6.47
N VAL A 20 -1.81 -8.53 -6.86
CA VAL A 20 -2.77 -7.79 -6.02
C VAL A 20 -4.01 -8.64 -5.74
N GLN A 21 -4.52 -9.37 -6.73
CA GLN A 21 -5.64 -10.28 -6.55
C GLN A 21 -5.32 -11.36 -5.51
N ALA A 22 -4.18 -12.05 -5.64
CA ALA A 22 -3.79 -13.08 -4.69
C ALA A 22 -3.62 -12.53 -3.25
N VAL A 23 -3.09 -11.32 -3.11
CA VAL A 23 -2.97 -10.63 -1.82
C VAL A 23 -4.36 -10.29 -1.25
N ALA A 24 -5.28 -9.80 -2.08
CA ALA A 24 -6.64 -9.48 -1.66
C ALA A 24 -7.43 -10.73 -1.23
N GLU A 25 -7.28 -11.83 -1.97
CA GLU A 25 -7.87 -13.13 -1.64
C GLU A 25 -7.36 -13.65 -0.29
N GLY A 26 -6.04 -13.64 -0.07
CA GLY A 26 -5.46 -14.09 1.21
C GLY A 26 -5.82 -13.19 2.39
N ALA A 27 -5.92 -11.88 2.18
CA ALA A 27 -6.31 -10.94 3.24
C ALA A 27 -7.80 -11.02 3.61
N GLY A 28 -8.64 -11.47 2.66
CA GLY A 28 -10.07 -11.68 2.86
C GLY A 28 -10.43 -13.10 3.29
N ASP A 29 -9.44 -13.98 3.50
CA ASP A 29 -9.68 -15.34 3.98
C ASP A 29 -10.34 -15.29 5.37
N PRO A 30 -11.48 -15.97 5.59
CA PRO A 30 -12.13 -16.00 6.90
C PRO A 30 -11.22 -16.51 8.04
N ALA A 31 -10.19 -17.31 7.73
CA ALA A 31 -9.19 -17.75 8.69
C ALA A 31 -8.27 -16.62 9.18
N ALA A 32 -8.17 -15.50 8.45
CA ALA A 32 -7.43 -14.30 8.83
C ALA A 32 -8.21 -13.37 9.78
N GLY A 33 -9.53 -13.60 9.96
CA GLY A 33 -10.40 -12.84 10.86
C GLY A 33 -11.49 -12.03 10.13
N ASP A 34 -12.19 -11.16 10.87
CA ASP A 34 -13.25 -10.29 10.34
C ASP A 34 -12.66 -9.01 9.72
N VAL A 35 -12.10 -9.15 8.51
CA VAL A 35 -11.44 -8.08 7.75
C VAL A 35 -12.24 -7.75 6.49
N ALA A 36 -12.62 -6.48 6.35
CA ALA A 36 -13.17 -5.94 5.11
C ALA A 36 -12.01 -5.42 4.24
N VAL A 37 -11.71 -6.16 3.17
CA VAL A 37 -10.64 -5.80 2.24
C VAL A 37 -11.18 -4.93 1.11
N ARG A 38 -10.51 -3.80 0.86
CA ARG A 38 -10.76 -2.96 -0.31
C ARG A 38 -9.49 -2.75 -1.11
N VAL A 39 -9.52 -3.10 -2.39
CA VAL A 39 -8.46 -2.78 -3.35
C VAL A 39 -8.77 -1.42 -3.98
N SER A 40 -7.78 -0.53 -4.02
CA SER A 40 -7.89 0.80 -4.58
C SER A 40 -6.67 1.12 -5.47
N PRO A 41 -6.87 1.56 -6.72
CA PRO A 41 -5.77 1.99 -7.58
C PRO A 41 -5.02 3.17 -6.95
N ALA A 42 -3.69 3.15 -6.97
CA ALA A 42 -2.87 4.19 -6.33
C ALA A 42 -3.23 5.61 -6.81
N LEU A 43 -3.41 5.78 -8.12
CA LEU A 43 -3.75 7.07 -8.76
C LEU A 43 -5.16 7.59 -8.40
N GLU A 44 -6.06 6.71 -7.94
CA GLU A 44 -7.44 7.07 -7.59
C GLU A 44 -7.66 7.18 -6.08
N THR A 45 -6.78 6.56 -5.28
CA THR A 45 -6.88 6.53 -3.82
C THR A 45 -6.63 7.91 -3.24
N LYS A 46 -7.54 8.39 -2.39
CA LYS A 46 -7.54 9.71 -1.79
C LYS A 46 -7.13 9.67 -0.32
N PRO A 47 -6.82 10.82 0.32
CA PRO A 47 -6.47 10.83 1.74
C PRO A 47 -7.54 10.26 2.66
N GLU A 48 -8.82 10.45 2.33
CA GLU A 48 -9.95 9.99 3.15
C GLU A 48 -9.98 8.45 3.23
N ASP A 49 -9.54 7.78 2.17
CA ASP A 49 -9.39 6.33 2.13
C ASP A 49 -8.37 5.85 3.17
N VAL A 50 -7.26 6.58 3.32
CA VAL A 50 -6.19 6.26 4.27
C VAL A 50 -6.63 6.57 5.70
N LEU A 51 -7.31 7.71 5.90
CA LEU A 51 -7.78 8.15 7.22
C LEU A 51 -8.84 7.24 7.83
N THR A 52 -9.51 6.42 7.01
CA THR A 52 -10.57 5.49 7.43
C THR A 52 -10.10 4.04 7.48
N ALA A 53 -8.86 3.75 7.06
CA ALA A 53 -8.30 2.42 7.07
C ALA A 53 -7.74 2.07 8.46
N ASP A 54 -7.93 0.82 8.88
CA ASP A 54 -7.29 0.26 10.07
C ASP A 54 -5.89 -0.29 9.76
N GLY A 55 -5.58 -0.52 8.49
CA GLY A 55 -4.26 -0.90 8.00
C GLY A 55 -4.14 -0.82 6.48
N LEU A 56 -2.90 -0.81 5.99
CA LEU A 56 -2.60 -0.75 4.55
C LEU A 56 -1.76 -1.93 4.05
N LEU A 57 -2.07 -2.38 2.84
CA LEU A 57 -1.12 -3.13 2.02
C LEU A 57 -0.73 -2.28 0.81
N LEU A 58 0.56 -1.99 0.68
CA LEU A 58 1.10 -1.19 -0.41
C LEU A 58 1.65 -2.11 -1.48
N GLY A 59 1.16 -1.96 -2.71
CA GLY A 59 1.58 -2.73 -3.88
C GLY A 59 2.31 -1.87 -4.90
N THR A 60 3.54 -2.26 -5.25
CA THR A 60 4.29 -1.55 -6.29
C THR A 60 5.12 -2.47 -7.18
N THR A 61 5.41 -1.99 -8.40
CA THR A 61 6.48 -2.55 -9.23
C THR A 61 7.81 -1.87 -8.89
N GLU A 62 8.92 -2.58 -9.11
CA GLU A 62 10.24 -1.93 -9.14
C GLU A 62 10.45 -1.30 -10.52
N ASN A 63 10.49 0.04 -10.56
CA ASN A 63 10.77 0.80 -11.77
C ASN A 63 12.13 1.50 -11.60
N PHE A 64 13.11 1.10 -12.40
CA PHE A 64 14.47 1.66 -12.36
C PHE A 64 15.10 1.66 -10.95
N GLY A 65 14.86 0.59 -10.18
CA GLY A 65 15.36 0.46 -8.80
C GLY A 65 14.60 1.30 -7.77
N TYR A 66 13.46 1.87 -8.12
CA TYR A 66 12.61 2.65 -7.22
C TYR A 66 11.16 2.15 -7.24
N MET A 67 10.31 2.67 -6.35
CA MET A 67 8.88 2.37 -6.40
C MET A 67 8.29 2.92 -7.70
N SER A 68 7.18 2.33 -8.15
CA SER A 68 6.48 2.82 -9.32
C SER A 68 6.01 4.28 -9.15
N GLY A 69 6.00 5.05 -10.24
CA GLY A 69 5.52 6.44 -10.23
C GLY A 69 4.10 6.60 -9.68
N GLY A 70 3.19 5.63 -9.95
CA GLY A 70 1.82 5.68 -9.42
C GLY A 70 1.74 5.57 -7.90
N LEU A 71 2.60 4.77 -7.26
CA LEU A 71 2.65 4.72 -5.79
C LEU A 71 3.30 5.98 -5.21
N LYS A 72 4.31 6.55 -5.91
CA LYS A 72 4.91 7.82 -5.51
C LYS A 72 3.91 8.98 -5.58
N ASP A 73 3.11 9.04 -6.64
CA ASP A 73 2.01 10.02 -6.78
C ASP A 73 0.98 9.90 -5.64
N PHE A 74 0.56 8.67 -5.31
CA PHE A 74 -0.28 8.42 -4.14
C PHE A 74 0.31 9.04 -2.88
N PHE A 75 1.58 8.75 -2.59
CA PHE A 75 2.25 9.31 -1.44
C PHE A 75 2.28 10.84 -1.46
N ASP A 76 2.58 11.47 -2.60
CA ASP A 76 2.62 12.94 -2.72
C ASP A 76 1.27 13.58 -2.40
N ARG A 77 0.18 12.97 -2.88
CA ARG A 77 -1.18 13.50 -2.64
C ARG A 77 -1.64 13.33 -1.21
N ILE A 78 -1.33 12.20 -0.57
CA ILE A 78 -1.80 11.91 0.79
C ILE A 78 -0.87 12.44 1.88
N TYR A 79 0.37 12.81 1.55
CA TYR A 79 1.41 13.07 2.56
C TYR A 79 0.95 14.06 3.62
N TYR A 80 0.64 15.30 3.24
CA TYR A 80 0.24 16.34 4.19
C TYR A 80 -1.14 16.11 4.80
N PRO A 81 -2.18 15.69 4.06
CA PRO A 81 -3.47 15.35 4.66
C PRO A 81 -3.40 14.25 5.74
N CYS A 82 -2.47 13.29 5.61
CA CYS A 82 -2.33 12.16 6.53
C CYS A 82 -1.23 12.37 7.59
N LEU A 83 -0.34 13.34 7.41
CA LEU A 83 0.73 13.68 8.35
C LEU A 83 0.13 14.01 9.73
N GLU A 84 0.70 13.45 10.80
CA GLU A 84 0.24 13.60 12.20
C GLU A 84 -1.20 13.10 12.47
N ARG A 85 -1.90 12.58 11.46
CA ARG A 85 -3.29 12.09 11.55
C ARG A 85 -3.39 10.58 11.46
N THR A 86 -2.34 9.94 10.94
CA THR A 86 -2.25 8.49 10.69
C THR A 86 -1.04 7.87 11.36
N GLU A 87 -0.55 8.51 12.43
CA GLU A 87 0.58 7.96 13.19
C GLU A 87 0.25 6.57 13.70
N SER A 88 1.25 5.69 13.65
CA SER A 88 1.13 4.29 14.03
C SER A 88 0.22 3.41 13.17
N LEU A 89 -0.32 3.92 12.05
CA LEU A 89 -1.10 3.12 11.10
C LEU A 89 -0.24 1.93 10.59
N PRO A 90 -0.68 0.67 10.80
CA PRO A 90 0.07 -0.49 10.34
C PRO A 90 0.05 -0.59 8.81
N TYR A 91 1.20 -0.94 8.24
CA TYR A 91 1.31 -1.21 6.81
C TYR A 91 2.24 -2.39 6.53
N ALA A 92 1.97 -3.10 5.43
CA ALA A 92 2.93 -3.99 4.79
C ALA A 92 3.15 -3.61 3.32
N LEU A 93 4.26 -4.06 2.75
CA LEU A 93 4.67 -3.74 1.39
C LEU A 93 4.96 -5.02 0.60
N PHE A 94 4.36 -5.14 -0.57
CA PHE A 94 4.72 -6.17 -1.55
C PHE A 94 5.20 -5.52 -2.85
N ILE A 95 6.28 -6.08 -3.40
CA ILE A 95 6.98 -5.50 -4.54
C ILE A 95 7.07 -6.55 -5.64
N ARG A 96 6.51 -6.26 -6.81
CA ARG A 96 6.85 -7.01 -8.03
C ARG A 96 8.17 -6.47 -8.57
N ALA A 97 9.26 -7.05 -8.08
CA ALA A 97 10.61 -6.70 -8.52
C ALA A 97 10.99 -7.42 -9.83
N GLY A 98 11.70 -6.71 -10.70
CA GLY A 98 12.43 -7.31 -11.82
C GLY A 98 13.84 -7.75 -11.41
N ASN A 99 14.45 -7.03 -10.45
CA ASN A 99 15.73 -7.36 -9.84
C ASN A 99 15.56 -7.76 -8.36
N ASP A 100 15.98 -6.93 -7.41
CA ASP A 100 16.05 -7.27 -5.99
C ASP A 100 15.01 -6.56 -5.09
N GLY A 101 14.31 -5.55 -5.60
CA GLY A 101 13.27 -4.81 -4.90
C GLY A 101 13.76 -3.88 -3.78
N ARG A 102 15.06 -3.86 -3.47
CA ARG A 102 15.59 -3.16 -2.28
C ARG A 102 15.47 -1.65 -2.39
N GLY A 103 15.75 -1.09 -3.57
CA GLY A 103 15.64 0.35 -3.77
C GLY A 103 14.19 0.85 -3.71
N ALA A 104 13.25 0.06 -4.25
CA ALA A 104 11.81 0.33 -4.11
C ALA A 104 11.36 0.29 -2.64
N ARG A 105 11.76 -0.76 -1.90
CA ARG A 105 11.51 -0.88 -0.46
C ARG A 105 12.04 0.32 0.31
N SER A 106 13.32 0.65 0.15
CA SER A 106 13.94 1.79 0.84
C SER A 106 13.32 3.13 0.42
N GLY A 107 12.77 3.24 -0.79
CA GLY A 107 11.99 4.41 -1.21
C GLY A 107 10.72 4.57 -0.37
N VAL A 108 9.93 3.50 -0.26
CA VAL A 108 8.69 3.48 0.54
C VAL A 108 8.99 3.74 2.02
N GLU A 109 9.97 3.03 2.59
CA GLU A 109 10.35 3.14 4.01
C GLU A 109 10.71 4.58 4.43
N ARG A 110 11.32 5.37 3.53
CA ARG A 110 11.63 6.78 3.81
C ARG A 110 10.38 7.65 3.94
N ILE A 111 9.37 7.41 3.09
CA ILE A 111 8.14 8.21 3.09
C ILE A 111 7.26 7.84 4.28
N VAL A 112 7.03 6.54 4.49
CA VAL A 112 6.19 6.05 5.59
C VAL A 112 6.80 6.34 6.97
N LYS A 113 8.14 6.45 7.07
CA LYS A 113 8.80 6.97 8.28
C LYS A 113 8.39 8.42 8.57
N GLY A 114 8.26 9.26 7.54
CA GLY A 114 7.76 10.64 7.69
C GLY A 114 6.30 10.69 8.15
N LEU A 115 5.48 9.73 7.69
CA LEU A 115 4.07 9.59 8.11
C LEU A 115 3.89 8.93 9.48
N GLY A 116 4.95 8.40 10.08
CA GLY A 116 4.89 7.70 11.36
C GLY A 116 4.20 6.32 11.30
N TRP A 117 4.03 5.73 10.12
CA TRP A 117 3.40 4.41 9.95
C TRP A 117 4.30 3.27 10.46
N LYS A 118 3.70 2.13 10.80
CA LYS A 118 4.40 0.97 11.39
C LYS A 118 4.43 -0.21 10.43
N ALA A 119 5.63 -0.67 10.09
CA ALA A 119 5.80 -1.89 9.33
C ALA A 119 5.41 -3.10 10.18
N VAL A 120 4.68 -4.03 9.58
CA VAL A 120 4.33 -5.36 10.13
C VAL A 120 4.95 -6.48 9.31
#